data_AF-A0A838IF84-F1
#
_entry.id   AF-A0A838IF84-F1
#
_cell.length_a   1.000
_cell.length_b   1.000
_cell.length_c   1.000
_cell.angle_alpha   90.00
_cell.angle_beta   90.00
_cell.angle_gamma   90.00
#
_symmetry.space_group_name_H-M   'P 1'
#
loop_
_entity.id
_entity.type
_entity.pdbx_description
1 polymer ?
#
loop_
_entity_poly.entity_id
_entity_poly.type
_entity_poly.pdbx_seq_one_letter_code
_entity_poly.pdbx_strand_id
1 'polypeptide(L)' 'MARWIPILLVWALAWGCAGVKPWERGRLAHDCMQIVVDADEAGALGKLEATREGASGGLSGGGGGCGCN' A
#
# COMPACT_ATOMS: atom_id res chain seq x y z
N MET A 1 -24.83 -19.78 27.77
CA MET A 1 -24.52 -19.61 26.33
C MET A 1 -23.51 -18.48 26.07
N ALA A 2 -23.45 -17.42 26.89
CA ALA A 2 -22.51 -16.29 26.70
C ALA A 2 -21.02 -16.58 26.98
N ARG A 3 -20.66 -17.72 27.58
CA ARG A 3 -19.26 -18.05 27.96
C ARG A 3 -18.32 -18.30 26.76
N TRP A 4 -18.89 -18.53 25.57
CA TRP A 4 -18.16 -18.90 24.37
C TRP A 4 -17.96 -17.71 23.41
N ILE A 5 -18.71 -16.61 23.64
CA ILE A 5 -18.61 -15.36 22.88
C ILE A 5 -17.18 -14.79 22.86
N PRO A 6 -16.45 -14.69 23.99
CA PRO A 6 -15.09 -14.12 23.94
C PRO A 6 -14.12 -15.02 23.15
N ILE A 7 -14.32 -16.34 23.19
CA ILE A 7 -13.49 -17.30 22.47
C ILE A 7 -13.74 -17.16 20.96
N LEU A 8 -15.00 -17.08 20.54
CA LEU A 8 -15.36 -16.89 19.13
C LEU A 8 -14.87 -15.55 18.58
N LEU A 9 -14.93 -14.49 19.40
CA LEU A 9 -14.42 -13.17 19.02
C LEU A 9 -12.91 -13.20 18.76
N VAL A 10 -12.12 -13.79 19.67
CA VAL A 10 -10.65 -13.91 19.50
C VAL A 10 -10.29 -14.68 18.23
N TRP A 11 -11.01 -15.75 17.91
CA TRP A 11 -10.80 -16.53 16.69
C TRP A 11 -11.12 -15.72 15.42
N ALA A 12 -12.16 -14.89 15.43
CA ALA A 12 -12.52 -14.06 14.29
C ALA A 12 -11.47 -12.98 14.00
N LEU A 13 -10.84 -12.39 15.03
CA LEU A 13 -9.77 -11.40 14.84
C LEU A 13 -8.44 -12.01 14.37
N ALA A 14 -8.23 -13.31 14.58
CA ALA A 14 -7.02 -14.00 14.15
C ALA A 14 -7.00 -14.35 12.65
N TRP A 15 -8.16 -14.34 11.98
CA TRP A 15 -8.29 -14.55 10.54
C TRP A 15 -8.45 -13.22 9.81
N GLY A 16 -7.35 -12.64 9.31
CA GLY A 16 -7.44 -11.39 8.55
C GLY A 16 -6.17 -10.97 7.83
N CYS A 17 -4.99 -11.30 8.37
CA CYS A 17 -3.71 -10.97 7.73
C CYS A 17 -2.97 -12.22 7.26
N ALA A 18 -3.36 -12.76 6.11
CA ALA A 18 -2.51 -13.67 5.38
C ALA A 18 -1.41 -12.85 4.69
N GLY A 19 -0.15 -13.02 5.13
CA GLY A 19 1.01 -12.43 4.46
C GLY A 19 1.17 -13.05 3.07
N VAL A 20 0.61 -12.39 2.06
CA VAL A 20 0.75 -12.78 0.65
C VAL A 20 2.06 -12.24 0.08
N LYS A 21 2.70 -13.02 -0.79
CA LYS A 21 3.95 -12.59 -1.42
C LYS A 21 3.68 -11.36 -2.31
N PRO A 22 4.64 -10.43 -2.45
CA PRO A 22 4.43 -9.19 -3.21
C PRO A 22 3.87 -9.39 -4.63
N TRP A 23 4.31 -10.42 -5.34
CA TRP A 23 3.83 -10.76 -6.68
C TRP A 23 2.45 -11.42 -6.73
N GLU A 24 1.97 -11.98 -5.60
CA GLU A 24 0.61 -12.53 -5.48
C GLU A 24 -0.44 -11.42 -5.31
N ARG A 25 -0.01 -10.21 -4.90
CA ARG A 25 -0.88 -9.02 -4.83
C ARG A 25 -1.27 -8.47 -6.20
N GLY A 26 -0.55 -8.82 -7.27
CA GLY A 26 -0.85 -8.36 -8.63
C GLY A 26 -2.24 -8.74 -9.13
N ARG A 27 -2.85 -9.81 -8.61
CA ARG A 27 -4.23 -10.18 -8.95
C ARG A 27 -5.30 -9.39 -8.19
N LEU A 28 -4.94 -8.73 -7.08
CA LEU A 28 -5.85 -7.88 -6.30
C LEU A 28 -5.66 -6.38 -6.56
N ALA A 29 -4.50 -5.96 -7.08
CA ALA A 29 -4.18 -4.57 -7.36
C ALA A 29 -4.40 -4.26 -8.85
N HIS A 30 -5.65 -4.13 -9.28
CA HIS A 30 -5.98 -3.67 -10.63
C HIS A 30 -5.37 -2.29 -10.91
N ASP A 31 -5.08 -1.98 -12.17
CA ASP A 31 -4.48 -0.71 -12.57
C ASP A 31 -5.33 0.51 -12.16
N CYS A 32 -6.66 0.36 -12.08
CA CYS A 32 -7.56 1.41 -11.58
C CYS A 32 -7.50 1.64 -10.06
N MET A 33 -6.80 0.78 -9.32
CA MET A 33 -6.60 0.89 -7.86
C MET A 33 -5.22 1.47 -7.52
N GLN A 34 -4.44 1.87 -8.53
CA GLN A 34 -3.15 2.50 -8.31
C GLN A 34 -3.34 3.88 -7.68
N ILE A 35 -2.57 4.14 -6.61
CA ILE A 35 -2.54 5.46 -5.95
C ILE A 35 -2.00 6.53 -6.92
N VAL A 36 -1.13 6.12 -7.83
CA VAL A 36 -0.54 6.96 -8.87
C VAL A 36 -1.00 6.41 -10.22
N VAL A 37 -1.72 7.24 -10.97
CA VAL A 37 -2.29 6.87 -12.27
C VAL A 37 -1.21 6.81 -13.35
N ASP A 38 -0.26 7.75 -13.32
CA ASP A 38 0.87 7.83 -14.24
C ASP A 38 2.17 7.94 -13.43
N ALA A 39 2.99 6.88 -13.49
CA ALA A 39 4.23 6.81 -12.74
C ALA A 39 5.32 7.73 -13.31
N ASP A 40 5.31 7.98 -14.62
CA ASP A 40 6.29 8.83 -15.28
C ASP A 40 6.03 10.31 -14.94
N GLU A 41 4.76 10.73 -14.98
CA GLU A 41 4.34 12.06 -14.56
C GLU A 41 4.65 12.30 -13.08
N ALA A 42 4.27 11.35 -12.21
CA ALA A 42 4.53 11.45 -10.77
C ALA A 42 6.03 11.48 -10.47
N GLY A 43 6.84 10.71 -11.20
CA GLY A 43 8.30 10.73 -11.08
C GLY A 43 8.92 12.06 -11.53
N ALA A 44 8.37 12.69 -12.58
CA ALA A 44 8.80 14.00 -13.03
C ALA A 44 8.47 15.09 -12.00
N LEU A 45 7.24 15.12 -11.49
CA LEU A 45 6.81 16.05 -10.45
C LEU A 45 7.61 15.84 -9.15
N GLY A 46 7.87 14.60 -8.75
CA GLY A 46 8.69 14.28 -7.59
C GLY A 46 10.10 14.86 -7.68
N LYS A 47 10.73 14.84 -8.87
CA LYS A 47 12.05 15.47 -9.09
C LYS A 47 11.99 16.98 -9.04
N LEU A 48 10.94 17.59 -9.60
CA LEU A 48 10.74 19.03 -9.57
C LEU A 48 10.56 19.52 -8.12
N GLU A 49 9.69 18.88 -7.35
CA GLU A 49 9.48 19.22 -5.94
C GLU A 49 10.72 18.91 -5.10
N ALA A 50 11.42 17.80 -5.31
CA ALA A 50 12.68 17.52 -4.63
C ALA A 50 13.75 18.58 -4.91
N THR A 51 13.81 19.10 -6.15
CA THR A 51 14.73 20.20 -6.49
C THR A 51 14.31 21.51 -5.82
N ARG A 52 13.00 21.77 -5.77
CA ARG A 52 12.42 22.97 -5.18
C ARG A 52 12.60 23.02 -3.66
N GLU A 53 12.40 21.88 -3.00
CA GLU A 53 12.44 21.74 -1.55
C GLU A 53 13.85 21.40 -1.03
N GLY A 54 14.75 20.98 -1.91
CA GLY A 54 16.14 20.71 -1.57
C GLY A 54 16.28 19.56 -0.57
N ALA A 55 16.78 19.85 0.63
CA ALA A 55 17.10 18.84 1.64
C ALA A 55 15.88 18.26 2.38
N SER A 56 14.70 18.91 2.32
CA SER A 56 13.48 18.37 2.95
C SER A 56 12.85 17.22 2.17
N GLY A 57 13.26 17.02 0.91
CA GLY A 57 12.87 15.89 0.06
C GLY A 57 11.48 16.02 -0.57
N GLY A 58 11.32 15.58 -1.82
CA GLY A 58 10.04 15.58 -2.53
C GLY A 58 9.12 14.41 -2.14
N LEU A 59 7.97 14.28 -2.83
CA LEU A 59 6.94 13.27 -2.56
C LEU A 59 7.53 11.86 -2.30
N SER A 60 7.47 11.41 -1.04
CA SER A 60 7.83 10.06 -0.64
C SER A 60 6.58 9.20 -0.53
N GLY A 61 6.07 8.81 -1.70
CA GLY A 61 4.88 7.98 -1.80
C GLY A 61 4.85 7.29 -3.14
N GLY A 62 5.74 6.31 -3.33
CA GLY A 62 5.63 5.38 -4.45
C GLY A 62 4.24 4.75 -4.42
N GLY A 63 3.51 4.88 -5.53
CA GLY A 63 2.13 4.41 -5.64
C GLY A 63 1.97 2.98 -5.15
N GLY A 64 0.76 2.65 -4.67
CA GLY A 64 0.39 1.41 -3.98
C GLY A 64 0.53 0.10 -4.78
N GLY A 65 1.38 0.06 -5.79
CA GLY A 65 1.86 -1.13 -6.46
C GLY A 65 2.82 -1.95 -5.58
N CYS A 66 3.37 -3.04 -6.12
CA CYS A 66 4.07 -4.10 -5.39
C CYS A 66 5.31 -3.68 -4.57
N GLY A 67 5.67 -2.40 -4.53
CA GLY A 67 6.73 -1.85 -3.69
C GLY A 67 8.14 -2.15 -4.22
N CYS A 68 8.26 -2.60 -5.46
CA CYS A 68 9.55 -2.69 -6.14
C CYS A 68 9.93 -1.30 -6.66
N ASN A 69 10.60 -0.52 -5.79
CA ASN A 69 11.61 0.43 -6.24
C ASN A 69 12.85 -0.33 -6.71
#